data_AF-A0A1X1SWF8-F1
#
_entry.id   AF-A0A1X1SWF8-F1
#
_cell.length_a   1.000
_cell.length_b   1.000
_cell.length_c   1.000
_cell.angle_alpha   90.00
_cell.angle_beta   90.00
_cell.angle_gamma   90.00
#
_symmetry.space_group_name_H-M   'P 1'
#
loop_
_entity.id
_entity.type
_entity.pdbx_description
1 polymer ?
#
loop_
_entity_poly.entity_id
_entity_poly.type
_entity_poly.pdbx_seq_one_letter_code
_entity_poly.pdbx_strand_id
1 'polypeptide(L)'
;MTVSVADIHRWDPGDVREVFHATRSRAEAAYEAADGITQLPAFENWGGDAATAAQDANDRLRVDLDAAGNEALAVAHAASDAADGMERIKSALSQLESDASDGGYQIDPATSRVIPGPVPKAPMLIAIAEMAELQARLDAILADAALVDDDLASAINMATGQAPIPASAGSFPDSQPEGVGEDVQVGQDGRSVLTDLNRANNQALVDAMARVRAAQAEVDKAASAAYTYGPGSPEAEAALAQLPQLKQDLAQALDDLGKIPDYSGIHPNSIAVGPNGNVLFPYGAAGTTQQVLGTLKNGTGEIFDQGTSAYYTYKDGKLIATRFLDPGQATATNEPLLTAVTTAVGAGPLVKGGEGAWLGLRALFGREGADALAAVSGETVLPRAAELAAGRASSALDNLAAMGPGTWTPVTESMSARAAAYQVQVTGHPITEGYLVNGVKFDGFANGILTDTKGYYSQFIDDGAWKPWLSGEQALISHAQRQLAAAPGTPIQWVFAEADSAAVVSRMLAENNLSGIEILIVAPK
;
A
#
# COMPACT_ATOMS: atom_id res chain seq x y z
N MET A 1 -22.51 -14.60 -13.16
CA MET A 1 -23.97 -14.55 -12.83
C MET A 1 -24.20 -13.21 -12.17
N THR A 2 -25.39 -12.60 -12.27
CA THR A 2 -25.64 -11.31 -11.60
C THR A 2 -26.12 -11.55 -10.18
N VAL A 3 -25.42 -11.01 -9.18
CA VAL A 3 -25.80 -11.07 -7.76
C VAL A 3 -27.12 -10.33 -7.57
N SER A 4 -28.09 -10.97 -6.90
CA SER A 4 -29.39 -10.35 -6.60
C SER A 4 -29.44 -9.81 -5.17
N VAL A 5 -30.42 -8.94 -4.89
CA VAL A 5 -30.74 -8.50 -3.52
C VAL A 5 -30.99 -9.68 -2.59
N ALA A 6 -31.68 -10.73 -3.05
CA ALA A 6 -31.87 -11.96 -2.28
C ALA A 6 -30.58 -12.70 -1.95
N ASP A 7 -29.55 -12.61 -2.80
CA ASP A 7 -28.24 -13.22 -2.55
C ASP A 7 -27.46 -12.43 -1.51
N ILE A 8 -27.45 -11.09 -1.61
CA ILE A 8 -26.80 -10.20 -0.62
C ILE A 8 -27.38 -10.40 0.79
N HIS A 9 -28.70 -10.60 0.89
CA HIS A 9 -29.34 -10.89 2.18
C HIS A 9 -28.81 -12.19 2.82
N ARG A 10 -28.44 -13.19 2.00
CA ARG A 10 -27.91 -14.48 2.45
C ARG A 10 -26.41 -14.47 2.75
N TRP A 11 -25.65 -13.49 2.28
CA TRP A 11 -24.21 -13.41 2.56
C TRP A 11 -23.92 -13.36 4.05
N ASP A 12 -22.90 -14.10 4.48
CA ASP A 12 -22.37 -14.07 5.85
C ASP A 12 -20.88 -13.66 5.80
N PRO A 13 -20.55 -12.38 6.11
CA PRO A 13 -19.16 -11.94 6.18
C PRO A 13 -18.34 -12.70 7.23
N GLY A 14 -18.98 -13.23 8.28
CA GLY A 14 -18.31 -14.01 9.32
C GLY A 14 -17.74 -15.32 8.79
N ASP A 15 -18.52 -16.04 7.97
CA ASP A 15 -18.07 -17.30 7.35
C ASP A 15 -16.85 -17.09 6.44
N VAL A 16 -16.79 -15.97 5.72
CA VAL A 16 -15.65 -15.62 4.87
C VAL A 16 -14.41 -15.25 5.71
N ARG A 17 -14.59 -14.59 6.87
CA ARG A 17 -13.49 -14.30 7.81
C ARG A 17 -12.88 -15.56 8.42
N GLU A 18 -13.67 -16.61 8.64
CA GLU A 18 -13.13 -17.90 9.10
C GLU A 18 -12.19 -18.53 8.05
N VAL A 19 -12.47 -18.36 6.75
CA VAL A 19 -11.57 -18.79 5.67
C VAL A 19 -10.26 -18.01 5.71
N PHE A 20 -10.30 -16.68 5.92
CA PHE A 20 -9.11 -15.85 6.14
C PHE A 20 -8.26 -16.36 7.31
N HIS A 21 -8.88 -16.65 8.45
CA HIS A 21 -8.16 -17.12 9.64
C HIS A 21 -7.49 -18.47 9.39
N ALA A 22 -8.17 -19.40 8.71
CA ALA A 22 -7.64 -20.71 8.37
C ALA A 22 -6.45 -20.62 7.41
N THR A 23 -6.52 -19.78 6.38
CA THR A 23 -5.43 -19.62 5.40
C THR A 23 -4.24 -18.87 5.98
N ARG A 24 -4.47 -17.87 6.84
CA ARG A 24 -3.39 -17.21 7.58
C ARG A 24 -2.65 -18.17 8.50
N SER A 25 -3.37 -19.02 9.23
CA SER A 25 -2.77 -20.05 10.09
C SER A 25 -1.93 -21.06 9.27
N ARG A 26 -2.37 -21.42 8.07
CA ARG A 26 -1.59 -22.26 7.15
C ARG A 26 -0.31 -21.56 6.67
N ALA A 27 -0.36 -20.25 6.41
CA ALA A 27 0.82 -19.49 6.03
C ALA A 27 1.85 -19.44 7.17
N GLU A 28 1.41 -19.12 8.39
CA GLU A 28 2.24 -19.11 9.60
C GLU A 28 2.94 -20.48 9.79
N ALA A 29 2.21 -21.59 9.65
CA ALA A 29 2.79 -22.93 9.76
C ALA A 29 3.82 -23.26 8.66
N ALA A 30 3.66 -22.72 7.45
CA ALA A 30 4.61 -22.92 6.35
C ALA A 30 5.93 -22.18 6.60
N TYR A 31 5.85 -20.93 7.09
CA TYR A 31 7.04 -20.15 7.46
C TYR A 31 7.77 -20.76 8.67
N GLU A 32 7.04 -21.21 9.69
CA GLU A 32 7.64 -21.89 10.85
C GLU A 32 8.38 -23.17 10.43
N ALA A 33 7.84 -23.91 9.46
CA ALA A 33 8.52 -25.08 8.91
C ALA A 33 9.79 -24.71 8.12
N ALA A 34 9.75 -23.64 7.32
CA ALA A 34 10.92 -23.14 6.58
C ALA A 34 12.03 -22.66 7.53
N ASP A 35 11.67 -21.92 8.58
CA ASP A 35 12.60 -21.47 9.62
C ASP A 35 13.19 -22.63 10.42
N GLY A 36 12.36 -23.63 10.77
CA GLY A 36 12.80 -24.83 11.47
C GLY A 36 13.86 -25.62 10.69
N ILE A 37 13.75 -25.68 9.36
CA ILE A 37 14.75 -26.31 8.48
C ILE A 37 16.08 -25.54 8.52
N THR A 38 16.02 -24.21 8.65
CA THR A 38 17.20 -23.33 8.76
C THR A 38 18.01 -23.57 10.03
N GLN A 39 17.35 -23.98 11.12
CA GLN A 39 17.96 -24.13 12.44
C GLN A 39 18.49 -25.54 12.73
N LEU A 40 18.50 -26.46 11.76
CA LEU A 40 18.94 -27.84 11.99
C LEU A 40 20.46 -27.92 12.20
N PRO A 41 20.96 -28.22 13.43
CA PRO A 41 22.39 -28.23 13.73
C PRO A 41 23.12 -29.46 13.16
N ALA A 42 22.37 -30.43 12.63
CA ALA A 42 22.86 -31.73 12.18
C ALA A 42 23.89 -31.63 11.03
N PHE A 43 23.92 -30.51 10.30
CA PHE A 43 24.80 -30.32 9.15
C PHE A 43 26.06 -29.50 9.43
N GLU A 44 26.19 -28.89 10.62
CA GLU A 44 27.39 -28.12 10.97
C GLU A 44 28.66 -28.99 11.04
N ASN A 45 28.48 -30.28 11.36
CA ASN A 45 29.57 -31.23 11.60
C ASN A 45 29.69 -32.31 10.53
N TRP A 46 28.84 -32.29 9.50
CA TRP A 46 28.78 -33.33 8.46
C TRP A 46 29.34 -32.79 7.15
N GLY A 47 30.39 -33.40 6.61
CA GLY A 47 31.06 -32.96 5.37
C GLY A 47 31.05 -34.00 4.25
N GLY A 48 31.33 -33.55 3.03
CA GLY A 48 31.35 -34.37 1.80
C GLY A 48 30.08 -34.21 0.95
N ASP A 49 30.04 -34.85 -0.22
CA ASP A 49 29.00 -34.65 -1.25
C ASP A 49 27.56 -34.91 -0.75
N ALA A 50 27.39 -35.81 0.22
CA ALA A 50 26.09 -36.08 0.84
C ALA A 50 25.56 -34.89 1.68
N ALA A 51 26.46 -34.13 2.32
CA ALA A 51 26.09 -32.95 3.09
C ALA A 51 25.69 -31.79 2.17
N THR A 52 26.41 -31.60 1.05
CA THR A 52 26.04 -30.62 0.01
C THR A 52 24.69 -30.94 -0.62
N ALA A 53 24.44 -32.20 -0.97
CA ALA A 53 23.14 -32.60 -1.53
C ALA A 53 21.98 -32.41 -0.54
N ALA A 54 22.22 -32.61 0.76
CA ALA A 54 21.24 -32.36 1.80
C ALA A 54 20.97 -30.86 2.01
N GLN A 55 22.00 -30.01 1.96
CA GLN A 55 21.84 -28.54 1.98
C GLN A 55 21.03 -28.05 0.79
N ASP A 56 21.37 -28.46 -0.43
CA ASP A 56 20.65 -28.08 -1.65
C ASP A 56 19.16 -28.50 -1.60
N ALA A 57 18.87 -29.67 -1.04
CA ALA A 57 17.49 -30.16 -0.88
C ALA A 57 16.71 -29.37 0.16
N ASN A 58 17.35 -29.01 1.28
CA ASN A 58 16.76 -28.16 2.31
C ASN A 58 16.50 -26.74 1.82
N ASP A 59 17.43 -26.16 1.06
CA ASP A 59 17.27 -24.81 0.50
C ASP A 59 16.10 -24.76 -0.50
N ARG A 60 15.94 -25.78 -1.35
CA ARG A 60 14.77 -25.89 -2.23
C ARG A 60 13.47 -26.05 -1.45
N LEU A 61 13.45 -26.92 -0.43
CA LEU A 61 12.28 -27.14 0.39
C LEU A 61 11.85 -25.86 1.13
N ARG A 62 12.81 -25.04 1.56
CA ARG A 62 12.55 -23.73 2.15
C ARG A 62 11.88 -22.79 1.16
N VAL A 63 12.43 -22.66 -0.05
CA VAL A 63 11.84 -21.82 -1.11
C VAL A 63 10.41 -22.25 -1.42
N ASP A 64 10.13 -23.55 -1.48
CA ASP A 64 8.80 -24.08 -1.74
C ASP A 64 7.82 -23.80 -0.57
N LEU A 65 8.28 -23.90 0.67
CA LEU A 65 7.49 -23.59 1.87
C LEU A 65 7.20 -22.08 1.97
N ASP A 66 8.17 -21.22 1.67
CA ASP A 66 8.00 -19.77 1.63
C ASP A 66 7.00 -19.36 0.54
N ALA A 67 7.09 -19.97 -0.65
CA ALA A 67 6.14 -19.76 -1.73
C ALA A 67 4.72 -20.18 -1.32
N ALA A 68 4.56 -21.36 -0.71
CA ALA A 68 3.27 -21.83 -0.21
C ALA A 68 2.69 -20.94 0.91
N GLY A 69 3.56 -20.38 1.77
CA GLY A 69 3.16 -19.41 2.79
C GLY A 69 2.63 -18.11 2.17
N ASN A 70 3.34 -17.58 1.16
CA ASN A 70 2.94 -16.37 0.44
C ASN A 70 1.61 -16.56 -0.31
N GLU A 71 1.41 -17.72 -0.92
CA GLU A 71 0.14 -18.07 -1.59
C GLU A 71 -1.03 -18.11 -0.59
N ALA A 72 -0.82 -18.70 0.58
CA ALA A 72 -1.82 -18.77 1.62
C ALA A 72 -2.16 -17.39 2.20
N LEU A 73 -1.19 -16.47 2.32
CA LEU A 73 -1.44 -15.08 2.72
C LEU A 73 -2.24 -14.28 1.68
N ALA A 74 -1.93 -14.43 0.39
CA ALA A 74 -2.66 -13.75 -0.67
C ALA A 74 -4.15 -14.13 -0.68
N VAL A 75 -4.45 -15.42 -0.47
CA VAL A 75 -5.82 -15.92 -0.30
C VAL A 75 -6.46 -15.36 0.98
N ALA A 76 -5.70 -15.27 2.06
CA ALA A 76 -6.17 -14.69 3.32
C ALA A 76 -6.59 -13.22 3.11
N HIS A 77 -5.73 -12.41 2.48
CA HIS A 77 -6.02 -10.99 2.23
C HIS A 77 -7.27 -10.82 1.36
N ALA A 78 -7.37 -11.56 0.27
CA ALA A 78 -8.54 -11.49 -0.61
C ALA A 78 -9.85 -11.89 0.11
N ALA A 79 -9.81 -12.90 0.99
CA ALA A 79 -10.96 -13.27 1.82
C ALA A 79 -11.33 -12.18 2.84
N SER A 80 -10.34 -11.51 3.45
CA SER A 80 -10.58 -10.39 4.36
C SER A 80 -11.23 -9.20 3.64
N ASP A 81 -10.68 -8.80 2.49
CA ASP A 81 -11.19 -7.69 1.69
C ASP A 81 -12.62 -7.96 1.20
N ALA A 82 -12.90 -9.20 0.78
CA ALA A 82 -14.24 -9.61 0.38
C ALA A 82 -15.23 -9.54 1.55
N ALA A 83 -14.85 -10.00 2.75
CA ALA A 83 -15.72 -9.94 3.93
C ALA A 83 -16.06 -8.49 4.31
N ASP A 84 -15.08 -7.58 4.28
CA ASP A 84 -15.29 -6.16 4.56
C ASP A 84 -16.16 -5.50 3.46
N GLY A 85 -15.97 -5.89 2.19
CA GLY A 85 -16.83 -5.51 1.08
C GLY A 85 -18.29 -5.94 1.29
N MET A 86 -18.52 -7.19 1.67
CA MET A 86 -19.86 -7.72 1.95
C MET A 86 -20.55 -6.97 3.09
N GLU A 87 -19.82 -6.65 4.16
CA GLU A 87 -20.38 -5.90 5.31
C GLU A 87 -20.78 -4.47 4.91
N ARG A 88 -19.98 -3.80 4.08
CA ARG A 88 -20.32 -2.49 3.50
C ARG A 88 -21.57 -2.56 2.62
N ILE A 89 -21.66 -3.55 1.72
CA ILE A 89 -22.80 -3.73 0.81
C ILE A 89 -24.08 -4.02 1.58
N LYS A 90 -24.04 -4.92 2.58
CA LYS A 90 -25.21 -5.22 3.43
C LYS A 90 -25.69 -3.97 4.17
N SER A 91 -24.76 -3.15 4.67
CA SER A 91 -25.10 -1.89 5.33
C SER A 91 -25.72 -0.87 4.37
N ALA A 92 -25.15 -0.72 3.17
CA ALA A 92 -25.67 0.18 2.13
C ALA A 92 -27.05 -0.25 1.62
N LEU A 93 -27.26 -1.55 1.42
CA LEU A 93 -28.55 -2.11 1.02
C LEU A 93 -29.60 -1.90 2.13
N SER A 94 -29.26 -2.16 3.39
CA SER A 94 -30.17 -1.91 4.52
C SER A 94 -30.56 -0.43 4.63
N GLN A 95 -29.63 0.49 4.37
CA GLN A 95 -29.94 1.92 4.35
C GLN A 95 -30.86 2.27 3.17
N LEU A 96 -30.60 1.73 1.98
CA LEU A 96 -31.45 1.98 0.81
C LEU A 96 -32.87 1.41 0.99
N GLU A 97 -33.01 0.24 1.62
CA GLU A 97 -34.31 -0.34 1.97
C GLU A 97 -35.09 0.54 2.96
N SER A 98 -34.38 1.15 3.92
CA SER A 98 -34.96 2.15 4.83
C SER A 98 -35.44 3.39 4.07
N ASP A 99 -34.58 3.98 3.24
CA ASP A 99 -34.91 5.17 2.45
C ASP A 99 -36.10 4.91 1.49
N ALA A 100 -36.12 3.74 0.85
CA ALA A 100 -37.22 3.32 -0.01
C ALA A 100 -38.52 3.21 0.79
N SER A 101 -38.48 2.57 1.96
CA SER A 101 -39.64 2.43 2.85
C SER A 101 -40.17 3.79 3.34
N ASP A 102 -39.28 4.72 3.65
CA ASP A 102 -39.62 6.09 4.04
C ASP A 102 -40.30 6.85 2.88
N GLY A 103 -39.85 6.63 1.65
CA GLY A 103 -40.48 7.13 0.42
C GLY A 103 -41.82 6.47 0.06
N GLY A 104 -42.19 5.36 0.71
CA GLY A 104 -43.39 4.58 0.37
C GLY A 104 -43.17 3.59 -0.79
N TYR A 105 -41.92 3.18 -1.01
CA TYR A 105 -41.47 2.18 -1.98
C TYR A 105 -40.96 0.94 -1.25
N GLN A 106 -40.76 -0.14 -2.00
CA GLN A 106 -40.13 -1.37 -1.51
C GLN A 106 -39.16 -1.88 -2.57
N ILE A 107 -38.16 -2.64 -2.14
CA ILE A 107 -37.25 -3.34 -3.04
C ILE A 107 -37.71 -4.80 -3.09
N ASP A 108 -38.02 -5.29 -4.29
CA ASP A 108 -38.30 -6.70 -4.50
C ASP A 108 -36.98 -7.48 -4.51
N PRO A 109 -36.72 -8.35 -3.52
CA PRO A 109 -35.45 -9.04 -3.41
C PRO A 109 -35.23 -10.07 -4.53
N ALA A 110 -36.31 -10.59 -5.14
CA ALA A 110 -36.20 -11.61 -6.18
C ALA A 110 -35.93 -11.01 -7.56
N THR A 111 -36.50 -9.83 -7.84
CA THR A 111 -36.33 -9.16 -9.14
C THR A 111 -35.31 -8.04 -9.11
N SER A 112 -34.82 -7.65 -7.93
CA SER A 112 -33.89 -6.54 -7.73
C SER A 112 -34.43 -5.23 -8.32
N ARG A 113 -35.73 -5.00 -8.13
CA ARG A 113 -36.44 -3.81 -8.61
C ARG A 113 -37.05 -3.02 -7.47
N VAL A 114 -36.98 -1.70 -7.58
CA VAL A 114 -37.77 -0.80 -6.76
C VAL A 114 -39.21 -0.83 -7.26
N ILE A 115 -40.12 -1.19 -6.38
CA ILE A 115 -41.56 -1.30 -6.65
C ILE A 115 -42.35 -0.35 -5.74
N PRO A 116 -43.57 0.06 -6.12
CA PRO A 116 -44.43 0.83 -5.24
C PRO A 116 -44.74 0.05 -3.96
N GLY A 117 -44.65 0.72 -2.81
CA GLY A 117 -45.07 0.14 -1.55
C GLY A 117 -46.60 0.09 -1.43
N PRO A 118 -47.14 -0.63 -0.42
CA PRO A 118 -48.57 -0.84 -0.24
C PRO A 118 -49.36 0.45 0.02
N VAL A 119 -48.68 1.53 0.41
CA VAL A 119 -49.27 2.85 0.63
C VAL A 119 -48.46 3.90 -0.15
N PRO A 120 -48.89 4.27 -1.36
CA PRO A 120 -48.22 5.28 -2.17
C PRO A 120 -48.26 6.65 -1.50
N LYS A 121 -47.10 7.30 -1.34
CA LYS A 121 -46.99 8.64 -0.71
C LYS A 121 -46.92 9.80 -1.72
N ALA A 122 -46.62 9.51 -2.99
CA ALA A 122 -46.48 10.50 -4.05
C ALA A 122 -47.44 10.24 -5.24
N PRO A 123 -47.88 11.28 -5.97
CA PRO A 123 -48.54 11.13 -7.27
C PRO A 123 -47.66 10.36 -8.26
N MET A 124 -48.28 9.54 -9.13
CA MET A 124 -47.59 8.62 -10.07
C MET A 124 -46.41 9.24 -10.85
N LEU A 125 -46.52 10.49 -11.31
CA LEU A 125 -45.46 11.15 -12.08
C LEU A 125 -44.19 11.42 -11.25
N ILE A 126 -44.35 11.79 -9.97
CA ILE A 126 -43.25 12.00 -9.01
C ILE A 126 -42.69 10.65 -8.57
N ALA A 127 -43.57 9.67 -8.34
CA ALA A 127 -43.18 8.33 -7.95
C ALA A 127 -42.27 7.64 -8.99
N ILE A 128 -42.52 7.85 -10.28
CA ILE A 128 -41.65 7.31 -11.35
C ILE A 128 -40.23 7.89 -11.25
N ALA A 129 -40.09 9.19 -10.94
CA ALA A 129 -38.78 9.83 -10.82
C ALA A 129 -38.03 9.37 -9.56
N GLU A 130 -38.71 9.32 -8.41
CA GLU A 130 -38.14 8.84 -7.14
C GLU A 130 -37.73 7.37 -7.20
N MET A 131 -38.56 6.52 -7.82
CA MET A 131 -38.24 5.11 -8.04
C MET A 131 -37.06 4.93 -9.00
N ALA A 132 -36.91 5.77 -10.02
CA ALA A 132 -35.76 5.72 -10.93
C ALA A 132 -34.45 6.10 -10.22
N GLU A 133 -34.49 7.06 -9.30
CA GLU A 133 -33.34 7.44 -8.47
C GLU A 133 -32.94 6.32 -7.49
N LEU A 134 -33.92 5.75 -6.79
CA LEU A 134 -33.69 4.61 -5.90
C LEU A 134 -33.20 3.38 -6.68
N GLN A 135 -33.70 3.16 -7.89
CA GLN A 135 -33.25 2.07 -8.76
C GLN A 135 -31.80 2.30 -9.21
N ALA A 136 -31.40 3.52 -9.55
CA ALA A 136 -30.00 3.80 -9.90
C ALA A 136 -29.04 3.54 -8.72
N ARG A 137 -29.47 3.89 -7.50
CA ARG A 137 -28.72 3.58 -6.27
C ARG A 137 -28.66 2.07 -6.01
N LEU A 138 -29.76 1.34 -6.24
CA LEU A 138 -29.81 -0.11 -6.14
C LEU A 138 -28.88 -0.79 -7.16
N ASP A 139 -28.92 -0.34 -8.41
CA ASP A 139 -28.09 -0.86 -9.50
C ASP A 139 -26.60 -0.67 -9.20
N ALA A 140 -26.21 0.44 -8.56
CA ALA A 140 -24.84 0.68 -8.10
C ALA A 140 -24.43 -0.30 -6.98
N ILE A 141 -25.29 -0.54 -5.99
CA ILE A 141 -25.04 -1.51 -4.91
C ILE A 141 -24.89 -2.92 -5.49
N LEU A 142 -25.70 -3.29 -6.48
CA LEU A 142 -25.63 -4.59 -7.14
C LEU A 142 -24.39 -4.75 -8.02
N ALA A 143 -23.91 -3.65 -8.62
CA ALA A 143 -22.63 -3.64 -9.33
C ALA A 143 -21.45 -3.84 -8.36
N ASP A 144 -21.44 -3.15 -7.23
CA ASP A 144 -20.43 -3.34 -6.18
C ASP A 144 -20.49 -4.77 -5.60
N ALA A 145 -21.69 -5.33 -5.45
CA ALA A 145 -21.88 -6.70 -5.02
C ALA A 145 -21.38 -7.73 -6.02
N ALA A 146 -21.55 -7.49 -7.32
CA ALA A 146 -20.98 -8.35 -8.34
C ALA A 146 -19.45 -8.35 -8.30
N LEU A 147 -18.82 -7.20 -8.03
CA LEU A 147 -17.36 -7.11 -7.88
C LEU A 147 -16.86 -7.90 -6.67
N VAL A 148 -17.52 -7.77 -5.51
CA VAL A 148 -17.14 -8.52 -4.30
C VAL A 148 -17.33 -10.03 -4.48
N ASP A 149 -18.38 -10.46 -5.18
CA ASP A 149 -18.62 -11.87 -5.52
C ASP A 149 -17.55 -12.43 -6.46
N ASP A 150 -17.15 -11.65 -7.49
CA ASP A 150 -16.08 -12.00 -8.42
C ASP A 150 -14.71 -12.06 -7.72
N ASP A 151 -14.42 -11.12 -6.81
CA ASP A 151 -13.19 -11.10 -6.00
C ASP A 151 -13.11 -12.31 -5.07
N LEU A 152 -14.23 -12.68 -4.43
CA LEU A 152 -14.29 -13.88 -3.59
C LEU A 152 -14.16 -15.16 -4.42
N ALA A 153 -14.81 -15.25 -5.58
CA ALA A 153 -14.66 -16.37 -6.50
C ALA A 153 -13.20 -16.50 -6.97
N SER A 154 -12.54 -15.37 -7.25
CA SER A 154 -11.11 -15.32 -7.57
C SER A 154 -10.26 -15.83 -6.42
N ALA A 155 -10.52 -15.40 -5.18
CA ALA A 155 -9.85 -15.87 -3.98
C ALA A 155 -9.97 -17.38 -3.76
N ILE A 156 -11.15 -17.95 -3.99
CA ILE A 156 -11.40 -19.39 -3.89
C ILE A 156 -10.67 -20.16 -4.99
N ASN A 157 -10.66 -19.63 -6.21
CA ASN A 157 -9.94 -20.24 -7.32
C ASN A 157 -8.41 -20.20 -7.12
N MET A 158 -7.89 -19.14 -6.49
CA MET A 158 -6.48 -19.06 -6.05
C MET A 158 -6.18 -20.10 -4.97
N ALA A 159 -7.04 -20.21 -3.96
CA ALA A 159 -6.87 -21.14 -2.84
C ALA A 159 -6.84 -22.62 -3.26
N THR A 160 -7.57 -22.95 -4.32
CA THR A 160 -7.69 -24.31 -4.85
C THR A 160 -6.69 -24.62 -5.98
N GLY A 161 -5.84 -23.66 -6.35
CA GLY A 161 -4.89 -23.79 -7.45
C GLY A 161 -5.54 -23.86 -8.84
N GLN A 162 -6.82 -23.49 -8.95
CA GLN A 162 -7.56 -23.46 -10.22
C GLN A 162 -7.36 -22.14 -10.98
N ALA A 163 -6.92 -21.08 -10.30
CA ALA A 163 -6.46 -19.83 -10.89
C ALA A 163 -5.06 -19.48 -10.36
N PRO A 164 -4.16 -18.97 -11.22
CA PRO A 164 -2.89 -18.41 -10.76
C PRO A 164 -3.15 -17.16 -9.90
N ILE A 165 -2.34 -16.94 -8.86
CA ILE A 165 -2.41 -15.71 -8.06
C ILE A 165 -2.11 -14.52 -8.98
N PRO A 166 -3.06 -13.58 -9.21
CA PRO A 166 -2.83 -12.46 -10.09
C PRO A 166 -1.73 -11.57 -9.54
N ALA A 167 -0.74 -11.26 -10.38
CA ALA A 167 -0.13 -9.94 -10.32
C ALA A 167 -1.18 -8.96 -10.86
N SER A 168 -2.07 -8.47 -9.98
CA SER A 168 -3.02 -7.36 -10.17
C SER A 168 -3.87 -7.38 -11.46
N ALA A 169 -5.16 -7.71 -11.37
CA ALA A 169 -6.09 -7.80 -12.50
C ALA A 169 -6.81 -6.47 -12.84
N GLY A 170 -7.15 -6.27 -14.12
CA GLY A 170 -8.17 -5.31 -14.58
C GLY A 170 -8.36 -5.29 -16.11
N SER A 171 -9.59 -5.54 -16.61
CA SER A 171 -9.95 -5.45 -18.04
C SER A 171 -11.37 -4.89 -18.26
N PHE A 172 -11.55 -4.26 -19.44
CA PHE A 172 -12.79 -3.87 -20.18
C PHE A 172 -13.43 -2.48 -19.94
N PRO A 173 -14.15 -1.87 -20.93
CA PRO A 173 -13.86 -1.75 -22.37
C PRO A 173 -14.01 -0.31 -22.97
N ASP A 174 -13.20 -0.10 -24.00
CA ASP A 174 -13.15 0.84 -25.15
C ASP A 174 -14.20 1.95 -25.41
N SER A 175 -13.70 3.16 -25.73
CA SER A 175 -14.22 4.07 -26.79
C SER A 175 -13.18 5.13 -27.19
N GLN A 176 -12.66 5.04 -28.43
CA GLN A 176 -11.84 6.01 -29.20
C GLN A 176 -12.55 7.37 -29.49
N PRO A 177 -11.87 8.47 -29.97
CA PRO A 177 -10.68 8.51 -30.87
C PRO A 177 -9.55 9.56 -30.63
N GLU A 178 -8.41 9.31 -31.31
CA GLU A 178 -7.34 10.17 -31.93
C GLU A 178 -6.92 11.51 -31.27
N GLY A 179 -5.65 11.96 -31.15
CA GLY A 179 -4.31 11.54 -31.58
C GLY A 179 -3.31 12.67 -31.22
N VAL A 180 -2.07 12.29 -30.86
CA VAL A 180 -0.80 13.04 -30.75
C VAL A 180 -0.77 14.43 -30.07
N GLY A 181 -0.20 14.48 -28.87
CA GLY A 181 0.33 15.70 -28.24
C GLY A 181 0.83 15.42 -26.82
N GLU A 182 2.16 15.34 -26.64
CA GLU A 182 2.82 15.39 -25.33
C GLU A 182 2.43 16.71 -24.65
N ASP A 183 1.48 16.62 -23.70
CA ASP A 183 1.30 17.50 -22.53
C ASP A 183 0.07 16.94 -21.77
N VAL A 184 0.29 15.98 -20.86
CA VAL A 184 -0.78 15.36 -20.07
C VAL A 184 -1.22 16.35 -18.98
N GLN A 185 -2.45 16.87 -19.09
CA GLN A 185 -3.10 17.55 -17.97
C GLN A 185 -3.65 16.50 -16.98
N VAL A 186 -2.98 16.37 -15.84
CA VAL A 186 -3.34 15.42 -14.78
C VAL A 186 -4.39 16.04 -13.86
N GLY A 187 -5.59 15.46 -13.80
CA GLY A 187 -6.49 15.63 -12.67
C GLY A 187 -6.04 14.71 -11.52
N GLN A 188 -5.91 15.23 -10.29
CA GLN A 188 -5.64 14.38 -9.12
C GLN A 188 -6.86 13.49 -8.83
N ASP A 189 -6.66 12.18 -8.82
CA ASP A 189 -7.63 11.17 -8.40
C ASP A 189 -7.32 10.63 -6.98
N GLY A 190 -8.23 9.86 -6.38
CA GLY A 190 -8.03 9.34 -5.02
C GLY A 190 -6.78 8.47 -4.87
N ARG A 191 -6.42 7.70 -5.90
CA ARG A 191 -5.26 6.81 -5.93
C ARG A 191 -3.94 7.58 -5.89
N SER A 192 -3.81 8.64 -6.69
CA SER A 192 -2.63 9.50 -6.70
C SER A 192 -2.44 10.20 -5.35
N VAL A 193 -3.52 10.73 -4.76
CA VAL A 193 -3.48 11.37 -3.42
C VAL A 193 -3.03 10.38 -2.35
N LEU A 194 -3.55 9.15 -2.35
CA LEU A 194 -3.14 8.13 -1.38
C LEU A 194 -1.68 7.73 -1.54
N THR A 195 -1.25 7.58 -2.79
CA THR A 195 0.14 7.23 -3.11
C THR A 195 1.09 8.31 -2.61
N ASP A 196 0.77 9.58 -2.85
CA ASP A 196 1.57 10.71 -2.37
C ASP A 196 1.61 10.76 -0.83
N LEU A 197 0.48 10.54 -0.17
CA LEU A 197 0.40 10.49 1.29
C LEU A 197 1.24 9.35 1.89
N ASN A 198 1.07 8.12 1.38
CA ASN A 198 1.81 6.97 1.86
C ASN A 198 3.31 7.12 1.62
N ARG A 199 3.71 7.70 0.47
CA ARG A 199 5.12 8.01 0.19
C ARG A 199 5.67 9.01 1.20
N ALA A 200 4.96 10.11 1.43
CA ALA A 200 5.36 11.14 2.38
C ALA A 200 5.51 10.60 3.81
N ASN A 201 4.55 9.77 4.25
CA ASN A 201 4.53 9.19 5.58
C ASN A 201 5.61 8.12 5.79
N ASN A 202 5.78 7.22 4.81
CA ASN A 202 6.85 6.22 4.85
C ASN A 202 8.22 6.89 4.89
N GLN A 203 8.44 7.93 4.08
CA GLN A 203 9.70 8.68 4.12
C GLN A 203 9.91 9.36 5.48
N ALA A 204 8.88 10.00 6.03
CA ALA A 204 8.96 10.61 7.35
C ALA A 204 9.29 9.59 8.44
N LEU A 205 8.76 8.37 8.34
CA LEU A 205 9.00 7.29 9.29
C LEU A 205 10.46 6.82 9.26
N VAL A 206 11.03 6.69 8.07
CA VAL A 206 12.45 6.36 7.85
C VAL A 206 13.35 7.46 8.42
N ASP A 207 13.03 8.73 8.13
CA ASP A 207 13.78 9.89 8.64
C ASP A 207 13.69 9.98 10.17
N ALA A 208 12.52 9.72 10.76
CA ALA A 208 12.33 9.68 12.20
C ALA A 208 13.13 8.53 12.85
N MET A 209 13.17 7.35 12.22
CA MET A 209 13.94 6.22 12.73
C MET A 209 15.44 6.50 12.73
N ALA A 210 15.95 7.28 11.77
CA ALA A 210 17.33 7.75 11.79
C ALA A 210 17.63 8.60 13.04
N ARG A 211 16.68 9.43 13.49
CA ARG A 211 16.80 10.21 14.74
C ARG A 211 16.75 9.32 15.98
N VAL A 212 15.87 8.32 15.99
CA VAL A 212 15.81 7.31 17.08
C VAL A 212 17.16 6.59 17.21
N ARG A 213 17.74 6.12 16.10
CA ARG A 213 19.05 5.46 16.08
C ARG A 213 20.17 6.39 16.57
N ALA A 214 20.14 7.65 16.19
CA ALA A 214 21.12 8.64 16.65
C ALA A 214 21.01 8.89 18.17
N ALA A 215 19.80 9.03 18.70
CA ALA A 215 19.57 9.20 20.13
C ALA A 215 19.99 7.95 20.93
N GLN A 216 19.67 6.75 20.43
CA GLN A 216 20.11 5.49 21.03
C GLN A 216 21.64 5.39 21.08
N ALA A 217 22.33 5.78 20.01
CA ALA A 217 23.79 5.74 19.96
C ALA A 217 24.45 6.64 21.02
N GLU A 218 23.87 7.81 21.32
CA GLU A 218 24.38 8.67 22.39
C GLU A 218 24.11 8.08 23.78
N VAL A 219 22.96 7.42 23.99
CA VAL A 219 22.69 6.66 25.24
C VAL A 219 23.73 5.54 25.42
N ASP A 220 23.98 4.75 24.39
CA ASP A 220 24.92 3.62 24.43
C ASP A 220 26.35 4.09 24.68
N LYS A 221 26.74 5.22 24.06
CA LYS A 221 28.05 5.85 24.25
C LYS A 221 28.25 6.35 25.67
N ALA A 222 27.25 7.00 26.26
CA ALA A 222 27.31 7.45 27.66
C ALA A 222 27.36 6.25 28.63
N ALA A 223 26.56 5.21 28.39
CA ALA A 223 26.60 3.98 29.19
C ALA A 223 27.97 3.28 29.10
N SER A 224 28.53 3.18 27.89
CA SER A 224 29.86 2.60 27.64
C SER A 224 30.98 3.40 28.32
N ALA A 225 30.92 4.73 28.29
CA ALA A 225 31.88 5.58 29.00
C ALA A 225 31.82 5.37 30.52
N ALA A 226 30.61 5.34 31.09
CA ALA A 226 30.43 5.06 32.52
C ALA A 226 30.99 3.69 32.94
N TYR A 227 30.83 2.67 32.09
CA TYR A 227 31.40 1.34 32.31
C TYR A 227 32.94 1.32 32.17
N THR A 228 33.47 1.97 31.14
CA THR A 228 34.90 1.94 30.78
C THR A 228 35.77 2.66 31.81
N TYR A 229 35.37 3.84 32.27
CA TYR A 229 36.14 4.64 33.23
C TYR A 229 35.93 4.19 34.68
N GLY A 230 34.90 3.38 34.93
CA GLY A 230 34.60 2.78 36.22
C GLY A 230 34.02 3.76 37.27
N PRO A 231 33.37 3.24 38.32
CA PRO A 231 32.70 4.07 39.34
C PRO A 231 33.68 5.01 40.07
N GLY A 232 33.33 6.30 40.17
CA GLY A 232 34.10 7.31 40.91
C GLY A 232 35.17 8.05 40.10
N SER A 233 35.26 7.81 38.79
CA SER A 233 36.04 8.67 37.88
C SER A 233 35.22 9.91 37.46
N PRO A 234 35.86 11.08 37.26
CA PRO A 234 35.16 12.28 36.74
C PRO A 234 34.45 12.03 35.40
N GLU A 235 35.05 11.19 34.54
CA GLU A 235 34.51 10.82 33.24
C GLU A 235 33.26 9.94 33.36
N ALA A 236 33.25 8.96 34.27
CA ALA A 236 32.05 8.15 34.52
C ALA A 236 30.93 8.96 35.19
N GLU A 237 31.25 9.87 36.11
CA GLU A 237 30.27 10.76 36.74
C GLU A 237 29.62 11.70 35.71
N ALA A 238 30.42 12.29 34.82
CA ALA A 238 29.91 13.14 33.74
C ALA A 238 29.00 12.36 32.78
N ALA A 239 29.37 11.12 32.44
CA ALA A 239 28.56 10.26 31.58
C ALA A 239 27.23 9.86 32.25
N LEU A 240 27.27 9.44 33.52
CA LEU A 240 26.07 9.10 34.30
C LEU A 240 25.13 10.30 34.49
N ALA A 241 25.68 11.51 34.62
CA ALA A 241 24.89 12.74 34.73
C ALA A 241 24.10 13.09 33.45
N GLN A 242 24.58 12.67 32.28
CA GLN A 242 23.91 12.92 30.99
C GLN A 242 22.82 11.89 30.66
N LEU A 243 22.91 10.67 31.20
CA LEU A 243 21.99 9.57 30.88
C LEU A 243 20.50 9.92 31.04
N PRO A 244 20.04 10.63 32.08
CA PRO A 244 18.62 10.99 32.21
C PRO A 244 18.11 11.83 31.03
N GLN A 245 18.89 12.83 30.60
CA GLN A 245 18.52 13.67 29.45
C GLN A 245 18.56 12.87 28.15
N LEU A 246 19.59 12.06 27.93
CA LEU A 246 19.70 11.24 26.71
C LEU A 246 18.56 10.22 26.59
N LYS A 247 18.14 9.61 27.71
CA LYS A 247 16.95 8.74 27.74
C LYS A 247 15.66 9.52 27.43
N GLN A 248 15.56 10.77 27.88
CA GLN A 248 14.43 11.65 27.54
C GLN A 248 14.44 12.03 26.05
N ASP A 249 15.61 12.30 25.46
CA ASP A 249 15.74 12.62 24.05
C ASP A 249 15.38 11.42 23.16
N LEU A 250 15.80 10.21 23.55
CA LEU A 250 15.39 8.95 22.90
C LEU A 250 13.87 8.75 22.99
N ALA A 251 13.28 8.99 24.15
CA ALA A 251 11.83 8.92 24.32
C ALA A 251 11.11 9.92 23.40
N GLN A 252 11.61 11.16 23.31
CA GLN A 252 11.04 12.17 22.42
C GLN A 252 11.13 11.76 20.95
N ALA A 253 12.26 11.18 20.52
CA ALA A 253 12.43 10.68 19.16
C ALA A 253 11.45 9.53 18.83
N LEU A 254 11.21 8.63 19.78
CA LEU A 254 10.23 7.54 19.64
C LEU A 254 8.78 8.06 19.61
N ASP A 255 8.47 9.05 20.45
CA ASP A 255 7.17 9.73 20.45
C ASP A 255 6.91 10.43 19.10
N ASP A 256 7.90 11.15 18.58
CA ASP A 256 7.79 11.84 17.29
C ASP A 256 7.62 10.87 16.11
N LEU A 257 8.32 9.72 16.14
CA LEU A 257 8.11 8.64 15.17
C LEU A 257 6.69 8.09 15.25
N GLY A 258 6.19 7.88 16.47
CA GLY A 258 4.85 7.36 16.72
C GLY A 258 3.73 8.27 16.21
N LYS A 259 3.97 9.59 16.14
CA LYS A 259 3.01 10.58 15.65
C LYS A 259 2.79 10.55 14.14
N ILE A 260 3.63 9.84 13.39
CA ILE A 260 3.53 9.75 11.93
C ILE A 260 2.35 8.84 11.57
N PRO A 261 1.39 9.33 10.75
CA PRO A 261 0.19 8.57 10.41
C PRO A 261 0.50 7.45 9.42
N ASP A 262 -0.33 6.42 9.42
CA ASP A 262 -0.29 5.32 8.46
C ASP A 262 -1.64 5.20 7.76
N TYR A 263 -1.65 5.46 6.45
CA TYR A 263 -2.83 5.35 5.60
C TYR A 263 -2.70 4.22 4.57
N SER A 264 -1.75 3.30 4.76
CA SER A 264 -1.52 2.19 3.82
C SER A 264 -2.72 1.26 3.66
N GLY A 265 -3.56 1.14 4.69
CA GLY A 265 -4.80 0.34 4.67
C GLY A 265 -6.02 1.04 4.06
N ILE A 266 -5.90 2.27 3.55
CA ILE A 266 -7.02 2.98 2.93
C ILE A 266 -7.21 2.49 1.49
N HIS A 267 -8.45 2.18 1.11
CA HIS A 267 -8.74 1.87 -0.30
C HIS A 267 -8.74 3.16 -1.14
N PRO A 268 -8.05 3.20 -2.29
CA PRO A 268 -8.02 4.39 -3.17
C PRO A 268 -9.40 4.95 -3.54
N ASN A 269 -10.38 4.08 -3.72
CA ASN A 269 -11.74 4.45 -4.13
C ASN A 269 -12.58 5.07 -3.00
N SER A 270 -12.14 4.97 -1.73
CA SER A 270 -12.81 5.65 -0.63
C SER A 270 -12.43 7.13 -0.52
N ILE A 271 -11.48 7.59 -1.35
CA ILE A 271 -10.95 8.95 -1.31
C ILE A 271 -11.71 9.84 -2.27
N ALA A 272 -12.46 10.77 -1.71
CA ALA A 272 -13.09 11.85 -2.45
C ALA A 272 -12.09 13.01 -2.64
N VAL A 273 -11.80 13.35 -3.90
CA VAL A 273 -10.95 14.49 -4.27
C VAL A 273 -11.80 15.55 -4.98
N GLY A 274 -11.83 16.76 -4.42
CA GLY A 274 -12.54 17.89 -4.99
C GLY A 274 -11.67 18.71 -5.96
N PRO A 275 -12.27 19.53 -6.85
CA PRO A 275 -11.55 20.32 -7.87
C PRO A 275 -10.50 21.29 -7.31
N ASN A 276 -10.65 21.67 -6.05
CA ASN A 276 -9.77 22.62 -5.36
C ASN A 276 -8.66 21.93 -4.54
N GLY A 277 -8.50 20.60 -4.68
CA GLY A 277 -7.59 19.81 -3.86
C GLY A 277 -8.17 19.47 -2.48
N ASN A 278 -9.50 19.55 -2.31
CA ASN A 278 -10.13 19.07 -1.08
C ASN A 278 -10.05 17.56 -1.05
N VAL A 279 -9.64 16.97 0.06
CA VAL A 279 -9.53 15.52 0.23
C VAL A 279 -10.39 15.09 1.41
N LEU A 280 -11.16 14.01 1.23
CA LEU A 280 -11.91 13.36 2.30
C LEU A 280 -11.85 11.85 2.12
N PHE A 281 -11.53 11.11 3.18
CA PHE A 281 -11.63 9.66 3.18
C PHE A 281 -11.98 9.07 4.55
N PRO A 282 -12.87 8.08 4.60
CA PRO A 282 -13.19 7.37 5.83
C PRO A 282 -12.22 6.21 6.08
N TYR A 283 -12.05 5.85 7.36
CA TYR A 283 -11.35 4.63 7.77
C TYR A 283 -11.89 4.08 9.08
N GLY A 284 -11.76 2.78 9.29
CA GLY A 284 -12.16 2.13 10.54
C GLY A 284 -11.08 2.25 11.60
N ALA A 285 -11.42 2.76 12.79
CA ALA A 285 -10.55 2.72 13.96
C ALA A 285 -11.37 2.46 15.23
N ALA A 286 -10.91 1.53 16.06
CA ALA A 286 -11.52 1.20 17.36
C ALA A 286 -13.04 0.92 17.31
N GLY A 287 -13.53 0.28 16.25
CA GLY A 287 -14.96 -0.03 16.06
C GLY A 287 -15.84 1.16 15.66
N THR A 288 -15.23 2.29 15.29
CA THR A 288 -15.91 3.50 14.82
C THR A 288 -15.34 3.96 13.47
N THR A 289 -16.19 4.49 12.60
CA THR A 289 -15.76 5.13 11.36
C THR A 289 -15.21 6.51 11.66
N GLN A 290 -13.91 6.71 11.41
CA GLN A 290 -13.23 7.99 11.48
C GLN A 290 -13.07 8.58 10.08
N GLN A 291 -12.85 9.89 10.00
CA GLN A 291 -12.62 10.57 8.73
C GLN A 291 -11.35 11.40 8.77
N VAL A 292 -10.65 11.40 7.64
CA VAL A 292 -9.60 12.36 7.35
C VAL A 292 -10.14 13.35 6.34
N LEU A 293 -9.97 14.65 6.61
CA LEU A 293 -10.46 15.73 5.76
C LEU A 293 -9.47 16.89 5.69
N GLY A 294 -9.37 17.55 4.55
CA GLY A 294 -8.56 18.75 4.43
C GLY A 294 -8.31 19.17 3.00
N THR A 295 -7.15 19.78 2.78
CA THR A 295 -6.71 20.21 1.45
C THR A 295 -5.33 19.66 1.16
N LEU A 296 -5.18 18.98 0.03
CA LEU A 296 -3.91 18.52 -0.53
C LEU A 296 -3.93 18.78 -2.02
N LYS A 297 -2.96 19.55 -2.49
CA LYS A 297 -2.75 19.81 -3.90
C LYS A 297 -1.29 19.52 -4.23
N ASN A 298 -1.05 18.53 -5.08
CA ASN A 298 0.29 18.12 -5.50
C ASN A 298 1.24 17.92 -4.31
N GLY A 299 0.82 17.11 -3.32
CA GLY A 299 1.61 16.81 -2.13
C GLY A 299 1.79 17.98 -1.15
N THR A 300 1.05 19.08 -1.28
CA THR A 300 1.11 20.25 -0.39
C THR A 300 -0.26 20.58 0.19
N GLY A 301 -0.32 20.78 1.50
CA GLY A 301 -1.53 21.20 2.21
C GLY A 301 -1.61 20.71 3.65
N GLU A 302 -2.80 20.70 4.24
CA GLU A 302 -3.04 20.25 5.61
C GLU A 302 -4.29 19.36 5.63
N ILE A 303 -4.20 18.23 6.32
CA ILE A 303 -5.32 17.33 6.61
C ILE A 303 -5.53 17.22 8.11
N PHE A 304 -6.78 17.07 8.50
CA PHE A 304 -7.22 16.77 9.85
C PHE A 304 -7.71 15.33 9.90
N ASP A 305 -7.18 14.56 10.83
CA ASP A 305 -7.61 13.20 11.13
C ASP A 305 -8.43 13.19 12.42
N GLN A 306 -9.69 12.77 12.32
CA GLN A 306 -10.59 12.66 13.46
C GLN A 306 -10.14 11.61 14.48
N GLY A 307 -9.64 10.46 14.02
CA GLY A 307 -9.29 9.35 14.90
C GLY A 307 -8.10 9.68 15.81
N THR A 308 -7.11 10.40 15.28
CA THR A 308 -5.97 10.90 16.07
C THR A 308 -6.18 12.32 16.62
N SER A 309 -7.29 12.97 16.27
CA SER A 309 -7.57 14.41 16.48
C SER A 309 -6.34 15.28 16.20
N ALA A 310 -5.70 15.06 15.05
CA ALA A 310 -4.44 15.70 14.69
C ALA A 310 -4.50 16.36 13.31
N TYR A 311 -3.76 17.45 13.17
CA TYR A 311 -3.46 18.05 11.87
C TYR A 311 -2.09 17.58 11.37
N TYR A 312 -2.04 17.20 10.10
CA TYR A 312 -0.85 16.79 9.39
C TYR A 312 -0.59 17.77 8.25
N THR A 313 0.55 18.47 8.29
CA THR A 313 0.92 19.45 7.26
C THR A 313 1.95 18.84 6.31
N TYR A 314 1.64 18.88 5.03
CA TYR A 314 2.49 18.40 3.94
C TYR A 314 2.98 19.55 3.09
N LYS A 315 4.22 19.46 2.62
CA LYS A 315 4.81 20.41 1.70
C LYS A 315 5.76 19.68 0.76
N ASP A 316 5.60 19.92 -0.54
CA ASP A 316 6.44 19.34 -1.58
C ASP A 316 6.55 17.80 -1.46
N GLY A 317 5.43 17.14 -1.12
CA GLY A 317 5.36 15.68 -0.96
C GLY A 317 6.00 15.14 0.33
N LYS A 318 6.27 16.00 1.33
CA LYS A 318 6.86 15.62 2.61
C LYS A 318 5.95 16.00 3.77
N LEU A 319 5.85 15.13 4.78
CA LEU A 319 5.25 15.49 6.07
C LEU A 319 6.20 16.40 6.84
N ILE A 320 5.79 17.65 7.08
CA ILE A 320 6.63 18.67 7.72
C ILE A 320 6.19 19.06 9.13
N ALA A 321 4.93 18.79 9.49
CA ALA A 321 4.42 19.08 10.83
C ALA A 321 3.24 18.17 11.23
N THR A 322 3.17 17.88 12.52
CA THR A 322 2.09 17.15 13.19
C THR A 322 1.60 17.99 14.38
N ARG A 323 0.30 18.31 14.45
CA ARG A 323 -0.32 19.10 15.53
C ARG A 323 -1.53 18.38 16.11
N PHE A 324 -1.38 17.80 17.30
CA PHE A 324 -2.47 17.16 18.03
C PHE A 324 -3.30 18.21 18.76
N LEU A 325 -4.63 18.09 18.69
CA LEU A 325 -5.53 18.93 19.46
C LEU A 325 -5.53 18.49 20.93
N ASP A 326 -5.39 19.46 21.84
CA ASP A 326 -5.50 19.21 23.28
C ASP A 326 -6.98 19.04 23.65
N PRO A 327 -7.42 17.90 24.23
CA PRO A 327 -8.81 17.69 24.64
C PRO A 327 -9.24 18.58 25.83
N GLY A 328 -8.36 19.44 26.35
CA GLY A 328 -8.72 20.43 27.37
C GLY A 328 -8.95 19.84 28.76
N GLN A 329 -8.57 18.58 28.98
CA GLN A 329 -8.57 17.97 30.31
C GLN A 329 -7.15 18.01 30.90
N ALA A 330 -7.01 18.68 32.04
CA ALA A 330 -5.78 18.64 32.82
C ALA A 330 -5.57 17.24 33.42
N THR A 331 -4.93 16.37 32.67
CA THR A 331 -4.46 15.05 33.15
C THR A 331 -3.05 15.18 33.71
N ALA A 332 -2.81 14.60 34.88
CA ALA A 332 -1.48 14.54 35.50
C ALA A 332 -0.46 13.96 34.50
N THR A 333 0.56 14.75 34.18
CA THR A 333 1.71 14.38 33.36
C THR A 333 2.54 13.33 34.09
N ASN A 334 2.20 12.06 33.92
CA ASN A 334 3.02 10.95 34.40
C ASN A 334 3.88 10.40 33.24
N GLU A 335 5.14 10.83 33.30
CA GLU A 335 6.35 10.46 32.56
C GLU A 335 6.33 10.47 31.01
N PRO A 336 7.21 11.28 30.36
CA PRO A 336 7.42 11.27 28.90
C PRO A 336 7.69 9.88 28.31
N LEU A 337 8.26 8.98 29.12
CA LEU A 337 8.58 7.61 28.74
C LEU A 337 7.34 6.78 28.43
N LEU A 338 6.27 6.86 29.23
CA LEU A 338 5.09 6.02 29.03
C LEU A 338 4.30 6.44 27.77
N THR A 339 4.22 7.75 27.52
CA THR A 339 3.57 8.28 26.31
C THR A 339 4.36 7.93 25.05
N ALA A 340 5.69 8.13 25.05
CA ALA A 340 6.55 7.79 23.92
C ALA A 340 6.41 6.32 23.49
N VAL A 341 6.23 5.45 24.47
CA VAL A 341 6.16 4.01 24.31
C VAL A 341 4.83 3.56 23.69
N THR A 342 3.71 4.14 24.12
CA THR A 342 2.40 3.86 23.53
C THR A 342 2.27 4.46 22.12
N THR A 343 2.90 5.59 21.85
CA THR A 343 2.87 6.21 20.52
C THR A 343 3.72 5.41 19.52
N ALA A 344 4.89 4.91 19.92
CA ALA A 344 5.81 4.15 19.04
C ALA A 344 5.14 2.93 18.38
N VAL A 345 4.22 2.26 19.10
CA VAL A 345 3.48 1.08 18.62
C VAL A 345 2.25 1.40 17.76
N GLY A 346 2.05 2.67 17.38
CA GLY A 346 0.98 3.08 16.47
C GLY A 346 -0.39 3.32 17.12
N ALA A 347 -0.48 3.33 18.45
CA ALA A 347 -1.74 3.62 19.16
C ALA A 347 -2.08 5.12 19.21
N GLY A 348 -1.12 6.00 18.90
CA GLY A 348 -1.30 7.45 18.91
C GLY A 348 -1.31 8.08 20.33
N PRO A 349 -1.17 9.42 20.43
CA PRO A 349 -0.94 10.11 21.71
C PRO A 349 -2.23 10.38 22.53
N LEU A 350 -3.41 10.04 22.02
CA LEU A 350 -4.71 10.23 22.70
C LEU A 350 -5.14 9.02 23.54
N VAL A 351 -4.36 7.95 23.50
CA VAL A 351 -4.61 6.70 24.22
C VAL A 351 -4.14 6.88 25.68
N LYS A 352 -4.72 7.85 26.38
CA LYS A 352 -4.37 8.27 27.75
C LYS A 352 -5.48 7.88 28.71
N GLY A 353 -5.20 6.86 29.53
CA GLY A 353 -6.14 6.26 30.48
C GLY A 353 -5.88 4.76 30.61
N GLY A 354 -6.39 4.14 31.69
CA GLY A 354 -6.09 2.75 32.08
C GLY A 354 -6.26 1.71 30.96
N GLU A 355 -7.24 1.86 30.06
CA GLU A 355 -7.46 0.93 28.93
C GLU A 355 -6.54 1.19 27.73
N GLY A 356 -6.17 2.45 27.50
CA GLY A 356 -5.32 2.81 26.38
C GLY A 356 -3.85 2.47 26.61
N ALA A 357 -3.33 2.84 27.79
CA ALA A 357 -2.01 2.44 28.23
C ALA A 357 -1.88 0.90 28.25
N TRP A 358 -2.98 0.20 28.57
CA TRP A 358 -3.07 -1.27 28.57
C TRP A 358 -2.96 -1.89 27.16
N LEU A 359 -3.56 -1.29 26.13
CA LEU A 359 -3.42 -1.77 24.75
C LEU A 359 -1.99 -1.57 24.21
N GLY A 360 -1.36 -0.43 24.50
CA GLY A 360 0.04 -0.19 24.15
C GLY A 360 0.99 -1.17 24.86
N LEU A 361 0.80 -1.40 26.17
CA LEU A 361 1.57 -2.40 26.91
C LEU A 361 1.38 -3.83 26.37
N ARG A 362 0.15 -4.19 26.01
CA ARG A 362 -0.14 -5.51 25.45
C ARG A 362 0.51 -5.71 24.08
N ALA A 363 0.62 -4.67 23.26
CA ALA A 363 1.39 -4.70 22.02
C ALA A 363 2.90 -4.88 22.28
N LEU A 364 3.44 -4.29 23.35
CA LEU A 364 4.85 -4.38 23.72
C LEU A 364 5.27 -5.73 24.31
N PHE A 365 4.42 -6.30 25.18
CA PHE A 365 4.77 -7.43 26.06
C PHE A 365 3.90 -8.68 25.86
N GLY A 366 2.92 -8.65 24.94
CA GLY A 366 2.00 -9.76 24.72
C GLY A 366 0.99 -9.96 25.86
N ARG A 367 0.11 -10.96 25.70
CA ARG A 367 -0.96 -11.28 26.67
C ARG A 367 -0.42 -11.72 28.04
N GLU A 368 0.74 -12.38 28.06
CA GLU A 368 1.33 -12.99 29.27
C GLU A 368 2.22 -12.01 30.07
N GLY A 369 2.74 -10.95 29.43
CA GLY A 369 3.57 -9.93 30.07
C GLY A 369 2.81 -8.75 30.70
N ALA A 370 1.52 -8.59 30.39
CA ALA A 370 0.68 -7.51 30.92
C ALA A 370 0.41 -7.63 32.44
N ASP A 371 0.48 -8.85 32.99
CA ASP A 371 0.35 -9.10 34.43
C ASP A 371 1.64 -8.75 35.23
N ALA A 372 2.77 -8.50 34.55
CA ALA A 372 4.07 -8.18 35.14
C ALA A 372 4.32 -6.66 35.35
N LEU A 373 3.24 -5.88 35.52
CA LEU A 373 3.25 -4.41 35.63
C LEU A 373 4.17 -3.84 36.73
N ALA A 374 4.59 -4.65 37.71
CA ALA A 374 5.52 -4.24 38.75
C ALA A 374 7.00 -4.10 38.26
N ALA A 375 7.33 -4.60 37.06
CA ALA A 375 8.69 -4.61 36.50
C ALA A 375 8.90 -3.70 35.27
N VAL A 376 7.88 -2.93 34.88
CA VAL A 376 7.95 -2.00 33.75
C VAL A 376 8.71 -0.75 34.19
N SER A 377 10.01 -0.68 33.90
CA SER A 377 10.87 0.49 34.14
C SER A 377 11.34 1.06 32.81
N GLY A 378 11.77 2.33 32.77
CA GLY A 378 12.32 2.93 31.54
C GLY A 378 13.49 2.13 30.92
N GLU A 379 14.13 1.23 31.67
CA GLU A 379 15.22 0.37 31.21
C GLU A 379 14.76 -0.83 30.35
N THR A 380 13.53 -1.33 30.55
CA THR A 380 12.99 -2.44 29.75
C THR A 380 12.15 -1.97 28.58
N VAL A 381 11.65 -0.73 28.63
CA VAL A 381 10.61 -0.25 27.71
C VAL A 381 11.18 0.52 26.51
N LEU A 382 12.21 1.36 26.71
CA LEU A 382 12.84 2.10 25.61
C LEU A 382 13.45 1.20 24.53
N PRO A 383 14.20 0.13 24.87
CA PRO A 383 14.74 -0.78 23.86
C PRO A 383 13.64 -1.49 23.06
N ARG A 384 12.55 -1.90 23.73
CA ARG A 384 11.43 -2.58 23.08
C ARG A 384 10.65 -1.65 22.15
N ALA A 385 10.43 -0.40 22.55
CA ALA A 385 9.82 0.61 21.71
C ALA A 385 10.69 0.92 20.47
N ALA A 386 12.02 0.99 20.65
CA ALA A 386 12.96 1.17 19.54
C ALA A 386 12.96 0.00 18.55
N GLU A 387 12.81 -1.23 19.04
CA GLU A 387 12.68 -2.42 18.19
C GLU A 387 11.39 -2.41 17.35
N LEU A 388 10.24 -2.09 17.96
CA LEU A 388 8.97 -1.98 17.24
C LEU A 388 8.99 -0.82 16.22
N ALA A 389 9.60 0.31 16.59
CA ALA A 389 9.82 1.43 15.68
C ALA A 389 10.71 1.02 14.49
N ALA A 390 11.75 0.20 14.71
CA ALA A 390 12.60 -0.32 13.66
C ALA A 390 11.82 -1.25 12.70
N GLY A 391 10.92 -2.08 13.22
CA GLY A 391 10.03 -2.92 12.41
C GLY A 391 9.14 -2.07 11.48
N ARG A 392 8.47 -1.05 12.04
CA ARG A 392 7.65 -0.11 11.24
C ARG A 392 8.47 0.61 10.16
N ALA A 393 9.67 1.07 10.50
CA ALA A 393 10.57 1.73 9.55
C ALA A 393 11.07 0.79 8.45
N SER A 394 11.25 -0.50 8.73
CA SER A 394 11.59 -1.51 7.71
C SER A 394 10.44 -1.68 6.73
N SER A 395 9.21 -1.84 7.20
CA SER A 395 8.04 -1.92 6.31
C SER A 395 7.86 -0.66 5.48
N ALA A 396 8.15 0.53 6.04
CA ALA A 396 8.14 1.78 5.27
C ALA A 396 9.20 1.81 4.16
N LEU A 397 10.40 1.27 4.40
CA LEU A 397 11.42 1.11 3.37
C LEU A 397 10.97 0.17 2.26
N ASP A 398 10.40 -0.98 2.61
CA ASP A 398 9.89 -1.95 1.64
C ASP A 398 8.75 -1.35 0.81
N ASN A 399 7.84 -0.61 1.46
CA ASN A 399 6.77 0.12 0.79
C ASN A 399 7.32 1.17 -0.18
N LEU A 400 8.33 1.96 0.22
CA LEU A 400 8.96 2.95 -0.66
C LEU A 400 9.63 2.28 -1.87
N ALA A 401 10.29 1.15 -1.66
CA ALA A 401 10.90 0.38 -2.74
C ALA A 401 9.84 -0.15 -3.71
N ALA A 402 8.73 -0.70 -3.20
CA ALA A 402 7.61 -1.17 -3.99
C ALA A 402 6.90 -0.04 -4.77
N MET A 403 6.79 1.15 -4.18
CA MET A 403 6.17 2.32 -4.82
C MET A 403 7.05 2.94 -5.91
N GLY A 404 8.38 2.75 -5.86
CA GLY A 404 9.34 3.24 -6.85
C GLY A 404 9.52 4.76 -6.89
N PRO A 405 10.24 5.31 -7.88
CA PRO A 405 10.61 6.72 -7.94
C PRO A 405 9.52 7.66 -8.49
N GLY A 406 8.39 7.13 -8.95
CA GLY A 406 7.33 7.87 -9.62
C GLY A 406 5.93 7.56 -9.11
N THR A 407 4.92 8.01 -9.84
CA THR A 407 3.51 7.83 -9.49
C THR A 407 2.72 7.35 -10.70
N TRP A 408 1.90 6.31 -10.50
CA TRP A 408 0.91 5.89 -11.48
C TRP A 408 -0.12 6.99 -11.67
N THR A 409 -0.25 7.45 -12.91
CA THR A 409 -1.09 8.59 -13.25
C THR A 409 -1.97 8.23 -14.45
N PRO A 410 -3.24 8.65 -14.47
CA PRO A 410 -4.05 8.57 -15.68
C PRO A 410 -3.37 9.32 -16.83
N VAL A 411 -3.23 8.66 -17.97
CA VAL A 411 -2.69 9.22 -19.20
C VAL A 411 -3.63 8.94 -20.36
N THR A 412 -3.56 9.78 -21.39
CA THR A 412 -4.25 9.53 -22.65
C THR A 412 -3.21 9.25 -23.72
N GLU A 413 -3.16 7.99 -24.17
CA GLU A 413 -2.24 7.56 -25.21
C GLU A 413 -2.99 7.21 -26.49
N SER A 414 -2.34 7.44 -27.62
CA SER A 414 -2.85 7.03 -28.93
C SER A 414 -1.87 6.07 -29.57
N MET A 415 -2.27 4.81 -29.69
CA MET A 415 -1.48 3.76 -30.32
C MET A 415 -2.36 2.71 -30.99
N SER A 416 -1.75 1.87 -31.85
CA SER A 416 -2.46 0.75 -32.47
C SER A 416 -2.92 -0.27 -31.43
N ALA A 417 -4.05 -0.95 -31.67
CA ALA A 417 -4.55 -2.01 -30.79
C ALA A 417 -3.51 -3.11 -30.51
N ARG A 418 -2.67 -3.41 -31.51
CA ARG A 418 -1.54 -4.37 -31.36
C ARG A 418 -0.49 -3.87 -30.37
N ALA A 419 -0.10 -2.60 -30.47
CA ALA A 419 0.86 -1.99 -29.55
C ALA A 419 0.29 -1.89 -28.13
N ALA A 420 -0.99 -1.53 -28.02
CA ALA A 420 -1.70 -1.47 -26.73
C ALA A 420 -1.76 -2.83 -26.05
N ALA A 421 -2.18 -3.88 -26.78
CA ALA A 421 -2.22 -5.24 -26.26
C ALA A 421 -0.82 -5.72 -25.81
N TYR A 422 0.21 -5.35 -26.57
CA TYR A 422 1.59 -5.68 -26.23
C TYR A 422 2.10 -4.95 -24.98
N GLN A 423 1.77 -3.66 -24.82
CA GLN A 423 2.10 -2.90 -23.61
C GLN A 423 1.47 -3.56 -22.38
N VAL A 424 0.16 -3.81 -22.44
CA VAL A 424 -0.59 -4.49 -21.36
C VAL A 424 -0.01 -5.86 -21.05
N GLN A 425 0.39 -6.62 -22.07
CA GLN A 425 1.04 -7.92 -21.87
C GLN A 425 2.35 -7.80 -21.07
N VAL A 426 3.18 -6.80 -21.37
CA VAL A 426 4.51 -6.64 -20.78
C VAL A 426 4.42 -6.00 -19.39
N THR A 427 3.60 -4.97 -19.23
CA THR A 427 3.55 -4.18 -18.00
C THR A 427 2.50 -4.66 -17.03
N GLY A 428 1.45 -5.34 -17.50
CA GLY A 428 0.26 -5.66 -16.69
C GLY A 428 -0.64 -4.47 -16.40
N HIS A 429 -0.30 -3.27 -16.89
CA HIS A 429 -1.05 -2.03 -16.67
C HIS A 429 -1.85 -1.61 -17.91
N PRO A 430 -3.05 -1.03 -17.73
CA PRO A 430 -3.83 -0.51 -18.85
C PRO A 430 -3.10 0.67 -19.51
N ILE A 431 -3.29 0.85 -20.83
CA ILE A 431 -2.69 1.97 -21.58
C ILE A 431 -3.19 3.35 -21.16
N THR A 432 -4.25 3.40 -20.34
CA THR A 432 -4.78 4.63 -19.75
C THR A 432 -4.03 5.04 -18.48
N GLU A 433 -3.03 4.26 -18.06
CA GLU A 433 -2.15 4.57 -16.94
C GLU A 433 -0.69 4.62 -17.41
N GLY A 434 0.05 5.61 -16.90
CA GLY A 434 1.47 5.75 -17.12
C GLY A 434 2.18 5.99 -15.79
N TYR A 435 3.40 5.49 -15.68
CA TYR A 435 4.22 5.71 -14.49
C TYR A 435 5.10 6.94 -14.69
N LEU A 436 4.78 8.03 -13.98
CA LEU A 436 5.46 9.32 -14.15
C LEU A 436 6.59 9.48 -13.13
N VAL A 437 7.81 9.68 -13.62
CA VAL A 437 8.98 10.02 -12.80
C VAL A 437 9.46 11.41 -13.22
N ASN A 438 9.41 12.39 -12.31
CA ASN A 438 9.85 13.77 -12.59
C ASN A 438 9.26 14.38 -13.88
N GLY A 439 7.98 14.06 -14.17
CA GLY A 439 7.28 14.52 -15.37
C GLY A 439 7.56 13.73 -16.65
N VAL A 440 8.38 12.67 -16.59
CA VAL A 440 8.64 11.76 -17.71
C VAL A 440 7.87 10.46 -17.53
N LYS A 441 7.13 10.05 -18.56
CA LYS A 441 6.30 8.84 -18.56
C LYS A 441 7.12 7.58 -18.88
N PHE A 442 6.80 6.52 -18.17
CA PHE A 442 7.15 5.13 -18.45
C PHE A 442 5.87 4.30 -18.59
N ASP A 443 5.92 3.20 -19.32
CA ASP A 443 4.75 2.31 -19.51
C ASP A 443 4.53 1.41 -18.29
N GLY A 444 5.59 1.13 -17.54
CA GLY A 444 5.56 0.23 -16.40
C GLY A 444 6.59 0.56 -15.33
N PHE A 445 6.29 0.15 -14.10
CA PHE A 445 7.28 0.04 -13.02
C PHE A 445 6.98 -1.22 -12.21
N ALA A 446 7.96 -2.13 -12.14
CA ALA A 446 7.86 -3.36 -11.37
C ALA A 446 9.26 -3.80 -10.94
N ASN A 447 9.37 -4.41 -9.75
CA ASN A 447 10.64 -4.96 -9.23
C ASN A 447 11.81 -3.96 -9.26
N GLY A 448 11.54 -2.67 -9.05
CA GLY A 448 12.57 -1.62 -9.07
C GLY A 448 13.00 -1.19 -10.48
N ILE A 449 12.37 -1.67 -11.55
CA ILE A 449 12.76 -1.41 -12.94
C ILE A 449 11.67 -0.60 -13.65
N LEU A 450 12.08 0.49 -14.29
CA LEU A 450 11.23 1.29 -15.16
C LEU A 450 11.17 0.67 -16.55
N THR A 451 9.97 0.48 -17.08
CA THR A 451 9.72 -0.24 -18.33
C THR A 451 9.07 0.66 -19.36
N ASP A 452 9.56 0.58 -20.58
CA ASP A 452 8.93 1.18 -21.76
C ASP A 452 8.80 0.11 -22.83
N THR A 453 7.65 0.02 -23.48
CA THR A 453 7.28 -1.05 -24.41
C THR A 453 7.31 -0.55 -25.84
N LYS A 454 7.72 -1.44 -26.73
CA LYS A 454 7.95 -1.13 -28.14
C LYS A 454 7.33 -2.24 -28.98
N GLY A 455 6.00 -2.19 -29.08
CA GLY A 455 5.20 -3.12 -29.87
C GLY A 455 4.98 -2.61 -31.29
N TYR A 456 5.16 -3.47 -32.29
CA TYR A 456 4.91 -3.17 -33.70
C TYR A 456 5.87 -2.13 -34.30
N TYR A 457 7.14 -2.17 -33.88
CA TYR A 457 8.17 -1.27 -34.40
C TYR A 457 8.74 -1.71 -35.75
N SER A 458 8.51 -2.97 -36.13
CA SER A 458 8.89 -3.52 -37.44
C SER A 458 8.33 -2.71 -38.62
N GLN A 459 7.19 -2.03 -38.46
CA GLN A 459 6.62 -1.16 -39.51
C GLN A 459 7.53 0.02 -39.89
N PHE A 460 8.46 0.39 -39.01
CA PHE A 460 9.37 1.52 -39.16
C PHE A 460 10.75 1.13 -39.68
N ILE A 461 10.98 -0.16 -39.92
CA ILE A 461 12.27 -0.73 -40.28
C ILE A 461 12.16 -1.36 -41.67
N ASP A 462 13.21 -1.22 -42.45
CA ASP A 462 13.38 -1.79 -43.78
C ASP A 462 14.82 -2.28 -43.92
N ASP A 463 15.01 -3.55 -44.28
CA ASP A 463 16.33 -4.18 -44.46
C ASP A 463 17.34 -3.90 -43.31
N GLY A 464 16.87 -4.00 -42.06
CA GLY A 464 17.71 -3.79 -40.87
C GLY A 464 18.14 -2.33 -40.63
N ALA A 465 17.47 -1.36 -41.25
CA ALA A 465 17.66 0.07 -41.05
C ALA A 465 16.32 0.80 -40.86
N TRP A 466 16.35 1.98 -40.24
CA TRP A 466 15.17 2.85 -40.18
C TRP A 466 14.72 3.24 -41.59
N LYS A 467 13.40 3.33 -41.81
CA LYS A 467 12.87 3.83 -43.06
C LYS A 467 13.37 5.27 -43.32
N PRO A 468 13.87 5.60 -44.53
CA PRO A 468 14.56 6.88 -44.79
C PRO A 468 13.74 8.16 -44.55
N TRP A 469 12.42 8.04 -44.51
CA TRP A 469 11.48 9.14 -44.28
C TRP A 469 11.09 9.32 -42.81
N LEU A 470 11.56 8.44 -41.92
CA LEU A 470 11.27 8.51 -40.49
C LEU A 470 12.39 9.29 -39.79
N SER A 471 12.08 10.48 -39.26
CA SER A 471 12.94 11.20 -38.31
C SER A 471 12.89 10.62 -36.88
N GLY A 472 12.31 9.42 -36.72
CA GLY A 472 11.99 8.77 -35.45
C GLY A 472 13.20 8.32 -34.63
N GLU A 473 14.36 8.13 -35.27
CA GLU A 473 15.61 7.82 -34.58
C GLU A 473 15.99 8.93 -33.59
N GLN A 474 15.94 10.19 -34.01
CA GLN A 474 16.24 11.34 -33.14
C GLN A 474 15.20 11.49 -32.01
N ALA A 475 13.94 11.13 -32.27
CA ALA A 475 12.89 11.14 -31.26
C ALA A 475 13.12 10.08 -30.17
N LEU A 476 13.53 8.87 -30.55
CA LEU A 476 13.90 7.81 -29.60
C LEU A 476 15.15 8.15 -28.80
N ILE A 477 16.18 8.73 -29.44
CA ILE A 477 17.38 9.22 -28.73
C ILE A 477 16.99 10.27 -27.69
N SER A 478 16.16 11.23 -28.08
CA SER A 478 15.70 12.30 -27.18
C SER A 478 14.86 11.76 -26.02
N HIS A 479 14.01 10.76 -26.28
CA HIS A 479 13.20 10.08 -25.27
C HIS A 479 14.07 9.32 -24.27
N ALA A 480 15.04 8.54 -24.75
CA ALA A 480 16.02 7.83 -23.92
C ALA A 480 16.80 8.79 -23.01
N GLN A 481 17.26 9.93 -23.54
CA GLN A 481 17.96 10.95 -22.76
C GLN A 481 17.08 11.54 -21.66
N ARG A 482 15.81 11.85 -21.96
CA ARG A 482 14.85 12.35 -20.95
C ARG A 482 14.60 11.33 -19.86
N GLN A 483 14.40 10.06 -20.22
CA GLN A 483 14.17 8.98 -19.25
C GLN A 483 15.38 8.76 -18.32
N LEU A 484 16.60 8.74 -18.88
CA LEU A 484 17.83 8.62 -18.08
C LEU A 484 18.04 9.81 -17.14
N ALA A 485 17.70 11.03 -17.57
CA ALA A 485 17.79 12.22 -16.73
C ALA A 485 16.71 12.24 -15.63
N ALA A 486 15.52 11.72 -15.91
CA ALA A 486 14.40 11.72 -14.98
C ALA A 486 14.53 10.69 -13.87
N ALA A 487 15.18 9.54 -14.12
CA ALA A 487 15.25 8.43 -13.18
C ALA A 487 16.70 8.04 -12.80
N PRO A 488 17.49 8.97 -12.21
CA PRO A 488 18.87 8.67 -11.84
C PRO A 488 18.94 7.52 -10.83
N GLY A 489 19.74 6.50 -11.14
CA GLY A 489 19.95 5.34 -10.26
C GLY A 489 18.82 4.31 -10.26
N THR A 490 17.76 4.49 -11.06
CA THR A 490 16.74 3.47 -11.27
C THR A 490 17.00 2.76 -12.62
N PRO A 491 17.10 1.43 -12.66
CA PRO A 491 17.25 0.70 -13.92
C PRO A 491 16.10 0.97 -14.89
N ILE A 492 16.42 1.13 -16.17
CA ILE A 492 15.46 1.35 -17.25
C ILE A 492 15.60 0.22 -18.27
N GLN A 493 14.47 -0.36 -18.67
CA GLN A 493 14.41 -1.35 -19.74
C GLN A 493 13.43 -0.92 -20.83
N TRP A 494 13.82 -1.15 -22.07
CA TRP A 494 12.96 -1.06 -23.24
C TRP A 494 12.67 -2.47 -23.77
N VAL A 495 11.39 -2.82 -23.83
CA VAL A 495 10.95 -4.19 -24.14
C VAL A 495 10.32 -4.22 -25.53
N PHE A 496 10.94 -4.95 -26.44
CA PHE A 496 10.56 -5.03 -27.85
C PHE A 496 9.83 -6.33 -28.19
N ALA A 497 8.76 -6.20 -28.99
CA ALA A 497 8.04 -7.36 -29.52
C ALA A 497 8.83 -8.06 -30.64
N GLU A 498 9.53 -7.26 -31.47
CA GLU A 498 10.24 -7.74 -32.65
C GLU A 498 11.77 -7.67 -32.46
N ALA A 499 12.46 -8.80 -32.66
CA ALA A 499 13.90 -8.93 -32.48
C ALA A 499 14.71 -8.02 -33.42
N ASP A 500 14.29 -7.89 -34.68
CA ASP A 500 14.97 -7.01 -35.65
C ASP A 500 14.90 -5.55 -35.22
N SER A 501 13.76 -5.13 -34.65
CA SER A 501 13.59 -3.78 -34.09
C SER A 501 14.46 -3.55 -32.87
N ALA A 502 14.51 -4.53 -31.97
CA ALA A 502 15.40 -4.49 -30.81
C ALA A 502 16.87 -4.35 -31.23
N ALA A 503 17.31 -5.07 -32.26
CA ALA A 503 18.68 -5.02 -32.76
C ALA A 503 19.05 -3.66 -33.34
N VAL A 504 18.16 -3.03 -34.13
CA VAL A 504 18.36 -1.69 -34.68
C VAL A 504 18.45 -0.65 -33.56
N VAL A 505 17.53 -0.70 -32.59
CA VAL A 505 17.51 0.25 -31.47
C VAL A 505 18.68 0.04 -30.52
N SER A 506 19.07 -1.20 -30.24
CA SER A 506 20.24 -1.52 -29.42
C SER A 506 21.52 -0.92 -30.01
N ARG A 507 21.70 -1.02 -31.34
CA ARG A 507 22.82 -0.38 -32.04
C ARG A 507 22.76 1.14 -31.93
N MET A 508 21.59 1.73 -32.17
CA MET A 508 21.36 3.18 -32.04
C MET A 508 21.71 3.70 -30.64
N LEU A 509 21.28 3.02 -29.57
CA LEU A 509 21.62 3.40 -28.19
C LEU A 509 23.13 3.31 -27.92
N ALA A 510 23.78 2.26 -28.41
CA ALA A 510 25.22 2.08 -28.27
C ALA A 510 26.03 3.17 -28.99
N GLU A 511 25.67 3.49 -30.24
CA GLU A 511 26.32 4.54 -31.04
C GLU A 511 26.17 5.94 -30.42
N ASN A 512 25.12 6.16 -29.63
CA ASN A 512 24.82 7.43 -28.95
C ASN A 512 25.24 7.46 -27.46
N ASN A 513 25.97 6.45 -26.96
CA ASN A 513 26.41 6.33 -25.57
C ASN A 513 25.27 6.32 -24.53
N LEU A 514 24.12 5.72 -24.87
CA LEU A 514 22.94 5.61 -24.01
C LEU A 514 22.89 4.24 -23.30
N SER A 515 23.98 3.87 -22.62
CA SER A 515 24.15 2.54 -22.01
C SER A 515 23.31 2.28 -20.75
N GLY A 516 22.52 3.25 -20.29
CA GLY A 516 21.67 3.11 -19.10
C GLY A 516 20.28 2.50 -19.37
N ILE A 517 20.02 2.09 -20.62
CA ILE A 517 18.75 1.46 -21.03
C ILE A 517 19.06 0.04 -21.50
N GLU A 518 18.50 -0.95 -20.82
CA GLU A 518 18.58 -2.35 -21.21
C GLU A 518 17.53 -2.67 -22.28
N ILE A 519 17.90 -3.47 -23.28
CA ILE A 519 16.98 -3.92 -24.34
C ILE A 519 16.60 -5.36 -24.08
N LEU A 520 15.30 -5.61 -23.91
CA LEU A 520 14.74 -6.95 -23.77
C LEU A 520 13.81 -7.27 -24.94
N ILE A 521 13.70 -8.56 -25.26
CA ILE A 521 12.80 -9.06 -26.30
C ILE A 521 11.80 -9.99 -25.62
N VAL A 522 10.51 -9.66 -25.76
CA VAL A 522 9.41 -10.48 -25.26
C VAL A 522 8.45 -10.70 -26.42
N ALA A 523 8.23 -11.97 -26.80
CA ALA A 523 7.33 -12.26 -27.91
C ALA A 523 5.87 -11.89 -27.55
N PRO A 524 5.09 -11.30 -28.47
CA PRO A 524 3.67 -11.08 -28.24
C PRO A 524 2.94 -12.42 -28.05
N LYS A 525 1.92 -12.42 -27.19
CA LYS A 525 1.08 -13.59 -26.87
C LYS A 525 0.08 -13.93 -27.97
#